data_AF-A0A7X7Z6V2-F1
#
_entry.id   AF-A0A7X7Z6V2-F1
#
_cell.length_a   1.000
_cell.length_b   1.000
_cell.length_c   1.000
_cell.angle_alpha   90.00
_cell.angle_beta   90.00
_cell.angle_gamma   90.00
#
_symmetry.space_group_name_H-M   'P 1'
#
loop_
_entity.id
_entity.type
_entity.pdbx_description
1 polymer ?
#
loop_
_entity_poly.entity_id
_entity_poly.type
_entity_poly.pdbx_seq_one_letter_code
_entity_poly.pdbx_strand_id
1 'polypeptide(L)'
;MSSHDSKNTVIYFFLRFGVIIYLFGVLWHLARRPGFETAFWNDFIQIAAAIVYVIMVILVLAAPKYNFNILGFFFTALGSFSLILKDLFTKGAYSNLPAYVFIIIVSFYFMTKGGEHHSRHRNYF
;
A
#
# COMPACT_ATOMS: atom_id res chain seq x y z
N MET A 1 5.40 -30.61 -4.53
CA MET A 1 5.62 -29.17 -4.30
C MET A 1 6.74 -29.03 -3.29
N SER A 2 7.82 -28.34 -3.63
CA SER A 2 8.96 -28.20 -2.73
C SER A 2 8.55 -27.37 -1.50
N SER A 3 9.16 -27.59 -0.33
CA SER A 3 8.85 -26.81 0.88
C SER A 3 9.14 -25.31 0.71
N HIS A 4 9.96 -24.94 -0.28
CA HIS A 4 10.22 -23.56 -0.70
C HIS A 4 9.01 -22.89 -1.36
N ASP A 5 8.25 -23.62 -2.18
CA ASP A 5 7.08 -23.07 -2.88
C ASP A 5 5.92 -22.77 -1.91
N SER A 6 5.76 -23.60 -0.89
CA SER A 6 4.78 -23.39 0.18
C SER A 6 5.12 -22.17 1.05
N LYS A 7 6.39 -22.03 1.48
CA LYS A 7 6.86 -20.87 2.26
C LYS A 7 6.67 -19.55 1.52
N ASN A 8 7.02 -19.49 0.23
CA ASN A 8 6.82 -18.28 -0.57
C ASN A 8 5.34 -17.92 -0.70
N THR A 9 4.46 -18.90 -0.83
CA THR A 9 3.01 -18.65 -0.95
C THR A 9 2.43 -18.03 0.32
N VAL A 10 2.82 -18.52 1.50
CA VAL A 10 2.39 -17.97 2.80
C VAL A 10 2.90 -16.54 2.98
N ILE A 11 4.18 -16.28 2.70
CA ILE A 11 4.79 -14.94 2.81
C ILE A 11 4.05 -13.94 1.91
N TYR A 12 3.73 -14.32 0.67
CA TYR A 12 2.97 -13.46 -0.25
C TYR A 12 1.55 -13.18 0.23
N PHE A 13 0.91 -14.15 0.90
CA PHE A 13 -0.42 -13.95 1.47
C PHE A 13 -0.39 -12.94 2.62
N PHE A 14 0.59 -13.05 3.52
CA PHE A 14 0.83 -12.07 4.59
C PHE A 14 1.15 -10.68 4.04
N LEU A 15 1.96 -10.58 2.99
CA LEU A 15 2.24 -9.30 2.32
C LEU A 15 0.98 -8.65 1.76
N ARG A 16 0.14 -9.42 1.05
CA ARG A 16 -1.14 -8.91 0.53
C ARG A 16 -2.03 -8.38 1.64
N PHE A 17 -2.17 -9.17 2.71
CA PHE A 17 -2.98 -8.78 3.86
C PHE A 17 -2.41 -7.55 4.57
N GLY A 18 -1.08 -7.45 4.69
CA GLY A 18 -0.38 -6.29 5.23
C GLY A 18 -0.65 -5.02 4.42
N VAL A 19 -0.58 -5.10 3.08
CA VAL A 19 -0.91 -3.97 2.20
C VAL A 19 -2.36 -3.55 2.36
N ILE A 20 -3.29 -4.50 2.47
CA ILE A 20 -4.72 -4.22 2.68
C ILE A 20 -4.97 -3.49 4.01
N ILE A 21 -4.37 -3.96 5.10
CA ILE A 21 -4.48 -3.32 6.42
C ILE A 21 -3.85 -1.92 6.39
N TYR A 22 -2.68 -1.80 5.76
CA TYR A 22 -1.99 -0.51 5.62
C TYR A 22 -2.85 0.50 4.85
N LEU A 23 -3.40 0.11 3.70
CA LEU A 23 -4.28 0.94 2.89
C LEU A 23 -5.52 1.40 3.65
N PHE A 24 -6.12 0.50 4.44
CA PHE A 24 -7.23 0.86 5.33
C PHE A 24 -6.80 1.95 6.32
N GLY A 25 -5.65 1.78 6.97
CA GLY A 25 -5.11 2.77 7.91
C GLY A 25 -4.88 4.14 7.26
N VAL A 26 -4.29 4.17 6.06
CA VAL A 26 -4.07 5.41 5.29
C VAL A 26 -5.40 6.09 4.97
N LEU A 27 -6.33 5.37 4.35
CA LEU A 27 -7.62 5.93 3.91
C LEU A 27 -8.46 6.38 5.10
N TRP A 28 -8.48 5.60 6.19
CA TRP A 28 -9.13 5.99 7.43
C TRP A 28 -8.53 7.28 7.99
N HIS A 29 -7.21 7.41 8.00
CA HIS A 29 -6.55 8.60 8.51
C HIS A 29 -6.82 9.83 7.65
N LEU A 30 -6.98 9.67 6.34
CA LEU A 30 -7.35 10.75 5.41
C LEU A 30 -8.83 11.13 5.55
N ALA A 31 -9.74 10.16 5.64
CA ALA A 31 -11.18 10.39 5.59
C ALA A 31 -11.81 10.80 6.93
N ARG A 32 -11.22 10.43 8.08
CA ARG A 32 -11.85 10.64 9.41
C ARG A 32 -12.05 12.11 9.80
N ARG A 33 -11.26 13.04 9.25
CA ARG A 33 -11.39 14.48 9.52
C ARG A 33 -11.00 15.28 8.27
N PRO A 34 -11.88 15.38 7.27
CA PRO A 34 -11.57 16.09 6.04
C PRO A 34 -11.65 17.62 6.19
N GLY A 35 -12.26 18.11 7.29
CA GLY A 35 -12.20 19.52 7.68
C GLY A 35 -13.22 20.42 6.99
N PHE A 36 -14.27 19.86 6.39
CA PHE A 36 -15.35 20.65 5.77
C PHE A 36 -16.39 21.10 6.81
N GLU A 37 -16.88 22.33 6.64
CA GLU A 37 -17.87 22.94 7.53
C GLU A 37 -19.26 22.28 7.42
N THR A 38 -19.59 21.66 6.29
CA THR A 38 -20.89 20.98 6.11
C THR A 38 -20.78 19.46 6.25
N ALA A 39 -21.73 18.87 6.97
CA ALA A 39 -21.79 17.42 7.22
C ALA A 39 -21.89 16.60 5.92
N PHE A 40 -22.62 17.10 4.92
CA PHE A 40 -22.77 16.43 3.62
C PHE A 40 -21.42 16.14 2.94
N TRP A 41 -20.50 17.11 2.88
CA TRP A 41 -19.19 16.91 2.26
C TRP A 41 -18.33 15.92 3.05
N ASN A 42 -18.44 15.92 4.38
CA ASN A 42 -17.72 14.97 5.22
C ASN A 42 -18.22 13.52 4.99
N ASP A 43 -19.54 13.32 4.92
CA ASP A 43 -20.13 12.01 4.67
C ASP A 43 -19.83 11.52 3.24
N PHE A 44 -19.91 12.41 2.26
CA PHE A 44 -19.56 12.13 0.87
C PHE A 44 -18.11 11.64 0.74
N ILE A 45 -17.16 12.30 1.39
CA ILE A 45 -15.74 11.92 1.34
C ILE A 45 -15.49 10.57 2.02
N GLN A 46 -16.18 10.28 3.13
CA GLN A 46 -16.07 8.99 3.79
C GLN A 46 -16.58 7.85 2.90
N ILE A 47 -17.73 8.05 2.24
CA ILE A 47 -18.30 7.07 1.30
C ILE A 47 -17.36 6.89 0.10
N ALA A 48 -16.86 7.98 -0.49
CA ALA A 48 -15.91 7.93 -1.60
C ALA A 48 -14.62 7.18 -1.21
N ALA A 49 -14.07 7.44 -0.02
CA ALA A 49 -12.90 6.75 0.49
C ALA A 49 -13.16 5.24 0.71
N ALA A 50 -14.34 4.87 1.20
CA ALA A 50 -14.73 3.47 1.34
C ALA A 50 -14.82 2.76 -0.02
N ILE A 51 -15.40 3.41 -1.04
CA ILE A 51 -15.45 2.87 -2.41
C ILE A 51 -14.04 2.68 -2.97
N VAL A 52 -13.17 3.70 -2.85
CA VAL A 52 -11.77 3.63 -3.28
C VAL A 52 -11.03 2.49 -2.57
N TYR A 53 -11.25 2.32 -1.27
CA TYR A 53 -10.68 1.21 -0.50
C TYR A 53 -11.08 -0.15 -1.08
N VAL A 54 -12.38 -0.37 -1.31
CA VAL A 54 -12.88 -1.64 -1.88
C VAL A 54 -12.24 -1.92 -3.25
N ILE A 55 -12.15 -0.90 -4.12
CA ILE A 55 -11.51 -1.03 -5.42
C ILE A 55 -10.03 -1.42 -5.26
N MET A 56 -9.29 -0.74 -4.37
CA MET A 56 -7.88 -1.06 -4.12
C MET A 56 -7.69 -2.47 -3.56
N VAL A 57 -8.57 -2.93 -2.66
CA VAL A 57 -8.53 -4.30 -2.12
C VAL A 57 -8.75 -5.32 -3.23
N ILE A 58 -9.74 -5.11 -4.09
CA ILE A 58 -10.01 -6.00 -5.23
C ILE A 58 -8.78 -6.06 -6.15
N LEU A 59 -8.19 -4.91 -6.48
CA LEU A 59 -6.98 -4.85 -7.32
C LEU A 59 -5.80 -5.59 -6.69
N VAL A 60 -5.58 -5.43 -5.38
CA VAL A 60 -4.50 -6.11 -4.65
C VAL A 60 -4.70 -7.62 -4.61
N LEU A 61 -5.93 -8.09 -4.40
CA LEU A 61 -6.26 -9.52 -4.36
C LEU A 61 -6.21 -10.16 -5.74
N ALA A 62 -6.73 -9.48 -6.76
CA ALA A 62 -6.81 -9.97 -8.13
C ALA A 62 -5.47 -9.86 -8.90
N ALA A 63 -4.53 -9.02 -8.45
CA ALA A 63 -3.26 -8.85 -9.13
C ALA A 63 -2.44 -10.15 -9.15
N PRO A 64 -1.87 -10.56 -10.31
CA PRO A 64 -0.87 -11.63 -10.36
C PRO A 64 0.38 -11.24 -9.56
N LYS A 65 1.16 -12.22 -9.07
CA LYS A 65 2.30 -12.00 -8.13
C LYS A 65 3.25 -10.88 -8.56
N TYR A 66 3.57 -10.78 -9.85
CA TYR A 66 4.42 -9.73 -10.39
C TYR A 66 3.78 -8.35 -10.28
N ASN A 67 2.55 -8.19 -10.75
CA ASN A 67 1.80 -6.93 -10.67
C ASN A 67 1.53 -6.55 -9.21
N PHE A 68 1.36 -7.52 -8.31
CA PHE A 68 1.18 -7.25 -6.88
C PHE A 68 2.41 -6.57 -6.26
N ASN A 69 3.63 -6.97 -6.62
CA ASN A 69 4.83 -6.31 -6.09
C ASN A 69 4.90 -4.84 -6.52
N ILE A 70 4.53 -4.53 -7.77
CA ILE A 70 4.52 -3.16 -8.30
C ILE A 70 3.36 -2.35 -7.73
N LEU A 71 2.14 -2.89 -7.75
CA LEU A 71 0.94 -2.21 -7.25
C LEU A 71 1.00 -2.02 -5.74
N GLY A 72 1.42 -3.05 -5.01
CA GLY A 72 1.63 -3.00 -3.57
C GLY A 72 2.64 -1.93 -3.20
N PHE A 73 3.78 -1.87 -3.91
CA PHE A 73 4.75 -0.77 -3.78
C PHE A 73 4.12 0.59 -4.07
N PHE A 74 3.45 0.74 -5.21
CA PHE A 74 2.89 2.02 -5.63
C PHE A 74 1.90 2.56 -4.59
N PHE A 75 0.99 1.72 -4.13
CA PHE A 75 -0.03 2.09 -3.14
C PHE A 75 0.57 2.37 -1.74
N THR A 76 1.53 1.55 -1.30
CA THR A 76 2.19 1.76 0.00
C THR A 76 3.06 3.02 0.00
N ALA A 77 3.79 3.27 -1.09
CA ALA A 77 4.61 4.46 -1.27
C ALA A 77 3.76 5.73 -1.35
N LEU A 78 2.71 5.73 -2.20
CA LEU A 78 1.80 6.87 -2.33
C LEU A 78 1.08 7.17 -1.01
N GLY A 79 0.60 6.13 -0.32
CA GLY A 79 -0.01 6.26 1.00
C GLY A 79 0.95 6.86 2.03
N SER A 80 2.19 6.34 2.09
CA SER A 80 3.22 6.82 3.03
C SER A 80 3.57 8.27 2.75
N PHE A 81 3.73 8.62 1.47
CA PHE A 81 4.01 9.98 1.04
C PHE A 81 2.88 10.95 1.40
N SER A 82 1.62 10.55 1.20
CA SER A 82 0.47 11.38 1.57
C SER A 82 0.40 11.64 3.09
N LEU A 83 0.74 10.64 3.92
CA LEU A 83 0.80 10.79 5.37
C LEU A 83 1.96 11.71 5.80
N ILE A 84 3.12 11.58 5.15
CA ILE A 84 4.25 12.50 5.35
C ILE A 84 3.86 13.94 5.05
N LEU A 85 3.23 14.19 3.89
CA LEU A 85 2.76 15.52 3.52
C LEU A 85 1.74 16.03 4.54
N LYS A 86 0.77 15.21 4.92
CA LYS A 86 -0.23 15.58 5.92
C LYS A 86 0.41 15.95 7.25
N ASP A 87 1.35 15.15 7.75
CA ASP A 87 2.04 15.41 9.03
C ASP A 87 2.90 16.68 8.97
N LEU A 88 3.55 16.94 7.83
CA LEU A 88 4.29 18.19 7.58
C LEU A 88 3.37 19.43 7.62
N PHE A 89 2.17 19.35 7.05
CA PHE A 89 1.27 20.49 6.92
C PHE A 89 0.31 20.70 8.10
N THR A 90 -0.07 19.66 8.85
CA THR A 90 -1.10 19.77 9.89
C THR A 90 -0.60 19.74 11.33
N LYS A 91 0.55 19.14 11.64
CA LYS A 91 0.93 18.94 13.06
C LYS A 91 2.41 19.07 13.43
N GLY A 92 3.34 19.18 12.49
CA GLY A 92 4.78 19.21 12.83
C GLY A 92 5.22 17.98 13.66
N ALA A 93 4.45 16.88 13.59
CA ALA A 93 4.66 15.69 14.39
C ALA A 93 5.56 14.73 13.62
N TYR A 94 6.87 15.00 13.65
CA TYR A 94 7.89 14.23 12.93
C TYR A 94 8.12 12.82 13.49
N SER A 95 7.41 12.40 14.54
CA SER A 95 7.64 11.12 15.21
C SER A 95 7.34 9.91 14.32
N ASN A 96 6.42 10.03 13.37
CA ASN A 96 5.98 8.93 12.51
C ASN A 96 6.69 8.90 11.14
N LEU A 97 7.41 9.97 10.80
CA LEU A 97 8.16 10.12 9.55
C LEU A 97 9.17 8.97 9.31
N PRO A 98 9.98 8.55 10.30
CA PRO A 98 10.89 7.42 10.14
C PRO A 98 10.17 6.12 9.77
N ALA A 99 8.98 5.87 10.34
CA ALA A 99 8.20 4.68 10.05
C ALA A 99 7.68 4.69 8.60
N TYR A 100 7.16 5.83 8.11
CA TYR A 100 6.70 5.95 6.73
C TYR A 100 7.85 5.85 5.72
N VAL A 101 9.01 6.44 6.01
CA VAL A 101 10.21 6.30 5.19
C VAL A 101 10.68 4.84 5.16
N PHE A 102 10.68 4.15 6.31
CA PHE A 102 11.01 2.73 6.37
C PHE A 102 10.05 1.87 5.53
N ILE A 103 8.75 2.15 5.58
CA ILE A 103 7.75 1.47 4.75
C ILE A 103 8.04 1.69 3.25
N ILE A 104 8.41 2.90 2.84
CA ILE A 104 8.80 3.20 1.45
C ILE A 104 10.03 2.36 1.06
N ILE A 105 11.06 2.32 1.89
CA ILE A 105 12.30 1.56 1.63
C ILE A 105 12.03 0.06 1.51
N VAL A 106 11.27 -0.50 2.46
CA VAL A 106 10.88 -1.92 2.44
C VAL A 106 10.07 -2.24 1.18
N SER A 107 9.15 -1.35 0.81
CA SER A 107 8.34 -1.53 -0.39
C SER A 107 9.20 -1.48 -1.66
N PHE A 108 10.22 -0.61 -1.71
CA PHE A 108 11.17 -0.52 -2.82
C PHE A 108 11.99 -1.81 -2.95
N TYR A 109 12.43 -2.39 -1.83
CA TYR A 109 13.12 -3.68 -1.81
C TYR A 109 12.27 -4.81 -2.40
N PHE A 110 10.96 -4.86 -2.11
CA PHE A 110 10.08 -5.87 -2.70
C PHE A 110 9.86 -5.68 -4.20
N MET A 111 9.84 -4.43 -4.68
CA MET A 111 9.77 -4.13 -6.11
C MET A 111 11.03 -4.61 -6.85
N THR A 112 12.23 -4.29 -6.34
CA THR A 112 13.50 -4.67 -6.99
C THR A 112 13.70 -6.18 -7.01
N LYS A 113 13.45 -6.87 -5.89
CA LYS A 113 13.52 -8.34 -5.84
C LYS A 113 12.47 -9.04 -6.70
N GLY A 114 11.30 -8.43 -6.87
CA GLY A 114 10.25 -8.91 -7.78
C GLY A 114 10.66 -8.84 -9.25
N GLY A 115 11.47 -7.83 -9.62
CA GLY A 115 11.97 -7.64 -10.98
C GLY A 115 13.06 -8.61 -11.40
N GLU A 116 13.97 -8.97 -10.49
CA GLU A 116 15.12 -9.86 -10.77
C GLU A 116 14.70 -11.26 -11.27
N HIS A 117 13.55 -11.78 -10.82
CA HIS A 117 13.05 -13.07 -11.28
C HIS A 117 12.57 -13.07 -12.75
N HIS A 118 12.18 -11.91 -13.30
CA HIS A 118 11.79 -11.79 -14.72
C HIS A 118 13.00 -11.63 -15.64
N SER A 119 14.03 -10.89 -15.21
CA SER A 119 15.26 -10.70 -16.00
C SER A 119 15.97 -12.02 -16.28
N ARG A 120 15.96 -12.96 -15.32
CA ARG A 120 16.53 -14.29 -15.52
C ARG A 120 15.73 -15.14 -16.50
N HIS A 121 14.40 -15.06 -16.53
CA HIS A 121 13.62 -15.90 -17.45
C HIS A 121 13.65 -15.40 -18.90
N ARG A 122 13.93 -14.11 -19.13
CA ARG A 122 14.04 -13.52 -20.47
C ARG A 122 15.40 -13.77 -21.14
N ASN A 123 16.45 -14.08 -20.39
CA ASN A 123 17.79 -14.35 -20.92
C ASN A 123 18.01 -15.82 -21.36
N TYR A 124 16.97 -16.65 -21.33
CA TYR A 124 17.01 -18.05 -21.79
C TYR A 124 16.14 -18.30 -23.03
N PHE A 125 15.74 -17.24 -23.74
CA PHE A 125 15.09 -17.33 -25.05
C PHE A 125 15.91 -16.56 -26.09
#